data_AF-A0A7K1C4E9-F1
#
_entry.id   AF-A0A7K1C4E9-F1
#
_cell.length_a   1.000
_cell.length_b   1.000
_cell.length_c   1.000
_cell.angle_alpha   90.00
_cell.angle_beta   90.00
_cell.angle_gamma   90.00
#
_symmetry.space_group_name_H-M   'P 1'
#
loop_
_entity.id
_entity.type
_entity.pdbx_description
1 polymer ?
#
loop_
_entity_poly.entity_id
_entity_poly.type
_entity_poly.pdbx_seq_one_letter_code
_entity_poly.pdbx_strand_id
1 'polypeptide(L)'
;MAVDDGCRSRRVVSLIRHVFNAESGSARSCRLRAVHLGGCRFRLRSPSRVDCGTEIVHARIAQFLSTFESGNTLPDGPLTVRWSTPATKALPPRIAVILHAHYPDVALELINAVNDMGLAFDLFVTTSRGDVSEAIHTNVPSNARATTVFEVENFGRDVMPFIRILDTIGLDQYAAVLKLHTKKTVGQSYGDVWRDEIIGQLIPAVSHAKSFLARLDTTGWGILGPSSFLLTDSSRFWGANRARTTKLRRRFSYVGGSHDLEFFAGTMLWFKPAALQNLPNIVREESW
;
A
#
# COMPACT_ATOMS: atom_id res chain seq x y z
N MET A 1 -9.99 -45.89 3.61
CA MET A 1 -11.01 -46.56 2.76
C MET A 1 -12.39 -46.18 3.27
N ALA A 2 -13.41 -46.35 2.42
CA ALA A 2 -14.83 -46.07 2.66
C ALA A 2 -15.25 -44.59 2.71
N VAL A 3 -16.51 -44.37 2.31
CA VAL A 3 -17.26 -43.13 2.04
C VAL A 3 -18.63 -43.29 2.74
N ASP A 4 -19.57 -42.35 2.53
CA ASP A 4 -21.02 -42.43 2.83
C ASP A 4 -21.45 -42.23 4.31
N ASP A 5 -22.63 -41.66 4.62
CA ASP A 5 -23.60 -40.85 3.84
C ASP A 5 -24.45 -40.03 4.85
N GLY A 6 -25.24 -39.03 4.43
CA GLY A 6 -26.13 -38.31 5.36
C GLY A 6 -26.81 -37.02 4.84
N CYS A 7 -27.99 -37.18 4.23
CA CYS A 7 -28.77 -36.08 3.63
C CYS A 7 -29.89 -35.51 4.55
N ARG A 8 -30.47 -34.36 4.12
CA ARG A 8 -31.72 -33.66 4.61
C ARG A 8 -31.45 -32.61 5.72
N SER A 9 -32.11 -31.44 5.75
CA SER A 9 -33.43 -31.06 5.22
C SER A 9 -33.50 -29.68 4.51
N ARG A 10 -34.67 -29.33 3.94
CA ARG A 10 -34.95 -28.09 3.16
C ARG A 10 -36.03 -27.22 3.83
N ARG A 11 -36.06 -25.90 3.53
CA ARG A 11 -37.15 -24.89 3.40
C ARG A 11 -36.61 -23.50 3.85
N VAL A 12 -36.95 -22.31 3.34
CA VAL A 12 -37.82 -21.75 2.26
C VAL A 12 -37.32 -20.28 2.07
N VAL A 13 -36.94 -19.76 0.89
CA VAL A 13 -37.76 -19.15 -0.20
C VAL A 13 -38.54 -17.90 0.28
N SER A 14 -38.45 -16.68 -0.28
CA SER A 14 -37.93 -16.16 -1.58
C SER A 14 -37.57 -14.64 -1.49
N LEU A 15 -37.59 -13.90 -2.63
CA LEU A 15 -37.76 -12.43 -2.79
C LEU A 15 -36.53 -11.54 -2.41
N ILE A 16 -36.14 -10.44 -3.09
CA ILE A 16 -36.21 -9.87 -4.46
C ILE A 16 -34.87 -9.10 -4.65
N ARG A 17 -34.17 -8.97 -5.80
CA ARG A 17 -34.32 -9.32 -7.23
C ARG A 17 -35.06 -8.35 -8.17
N HIS A 18 -34.43 -7.21 -8.51
CA HIS A 18 -34.00 -6.74 -9.87
C HIS A 18 -33.33 -5.36 -9.69
N VAL A 19 -32.10 -5.14 -10.14
CA VAL A 19 -31.67 -4.51 -11.41
C VAL A 19 -30.12 -4.56 -11.38
N PHE A 20 -29.34 -4.86 -12.43
CA PHE A 20 -29.62 -5.25 -13.83
C PHE A 20 -28.58 -6.32 -14.29
N ASN A 21 -28.44 -6.55 -15.60
CA ASN A 21 -27.35 -7.34 -16.20
C ASN A 21 -26.24 -6.46 -16.79
N ALA A 22 -24.99 -6.91 -16.68
CA ALA A 22 -23.90 -6.67 -17.63
C ALA A 22 -23.02 -7.94 -17.69
N GLU A 23 -22.44 -8.24 -18.85
CA GLU A 23 -22.13 -9.62 -19.23
C GLU A 23 -20.73 -10.14 -18.83
N SER A 24 -20.67 -11.48 -18.72
CA SER A 24 -19.50 -12.39 -18.80
C SER A 24 -18.07 -11.82 -18.82
N GLY A 25 -17.28 -12.18 -17.80
CA GLY A 25 -15.83 -11.94 -17.78
C GLY A 25 -15.04 -12.62 -16.67
N SER A 26 -15.10 -13.97 -16.54
CA SER A 26 -14.19 -14.81 -15.73
C SER A 26 -13.63 -14.20 -14.42
N ALA A 27 -14.50 -13.83 -13.46
CA ALA A 27 -14.09 -13.41 -12.13
C ALA A 27 -13.46 -14.59 -11.34
N ARG A 28 -12.14 -14.79 -11.49
CA ARG A 28 -11.39 -15.79 -10.71
C ARG A 28 -11.31 -15.35 -9.26
N SER A 29 -11.69 -16.23 -8.35
CA SER A 29 -11.61 -16.02 -6.90
C SER A 29 -10.23 -15.51 -6.47
N CYS A 30 -10.18 -14.28 -5.96
CA CYS A 30 -9.08 -13.86 -5.12
C CYS A 30 -9.11 -14.70 -3.84
N ARG A 31 -8.09 -15.53 -3.66
CA ARG A 31 -7.74 -16.06 -2.35
C ARG A 31 -6.56 -15.22 -1.87
N LEU A 32 -6.67 -14.65 -0.68
CA LEU A 32 -5.49 -14.27 0.11
C LEU A 32 -4.62 -15.53 0.25
N ARG A 33 -3.59 -15.61 -0.58
CA ARG A 33 -2.54 -16.62 -0.47
C ARG A 33 -1.39 -15.96 0.26
N ALA A 34 -1.14 -16.39 1.49
CA ALA A 34 0.19 -16.27 2.06
C ALA A 34 1.17 -16.95 1.08
N VAL A 35 2.02 -16.17 0.43
CA VAL A 35 3.10 -16.72 -0.41
C VAL A 35 4.21 -17.14 0.54
N HIS A 36 4.14 -18.40 0.96
CA HIS A 36 5.13 -18.97 1.87
C HIS A 36 6.48 -19.07 1.17
N LEU A 37 7.44 -18.28 1.61
CA LEU A 37 8.86 -18.63 1.52
C LEU A 37 9.16 -19.53 2.72
N GLY A 38 9.17 -20.86 2.48
CA GLY A 38 9.57 -21.87 3.48
C GLY A 38 8.44 -22.62 4.19
N GLY A 39 8.33 -23.93 3.88
CA GLY A 39 8.18 -24.98 4.91
C GLY A 39 6.77 -25.40 5.36
N CYS A 40 5.92 -24.49 5.84
CA CYS A 40 4.77 -24.88 6.68
C CYS A 40 3.39 -24.79 5.99
N ARG A 41 2.41 -25.56 6.49
CA ARG A 41 1.02 -25.57 5.98
C ARG A 41 0.02 -25.24 7.08
N PHE A 42 -0.90 -24.32 6.81
CA PHE A 42 -2.12 -24.11 7.59
C PHE A 42 -3.38 -24.16 6.70
N ARG A 43 -4.52 -24.49 7.30
CA ARG A 43 -5.78 -24.85 6.62
C ARG A 43 -6.76 -23.68 6.66
N LEU A 44 -7.26 -23.23 5.50
CA LEU A 44 -8.19 -22.10 5.38
C LEU A 44 -9.66 -22.55 5.30
N ARG A 45 -10.58 -21.77 5.92
CA ARG A 45 -12.02 -21.79 5.60
C ARG A 45 -12.33 -20.80 4.45
N SER A 46 -13.44 -21.03 3.76
CA SER A 46 -13.82 -20.31 2.53
C SER A 46 -14.49 -18.96 2.81
N PRO A 47 -14.12 -17.86 2.11
CA PRO A 47 -14.91 -16.64 2.01
C PRO A 47 -15.77 -16.60 0.72
N SER A 48 -16.86 -15.84 0.77
CA SER A 48 -17.58 -15.31 -0.38
C SER A 48 -16.76 -14.24 -1.11
N ARG A 49 -17.19 -13.80 -2.31
CA ARG A 49 -16.48 -12.78 -3.10
C ARG A 49 -16.38 -11.46 -2.33
N VAL A 50 -15.17 -11.06 -1.95
CA VAL A 50 -14.82 -9.75 -1.41
C VAL A 50 -13.61 -9.24 -2.19
N ASP A 51 -13.60 -7.95 -2.52
CA ASP A 51 -12.45 -7.31 -3.13
C ASP A 51 -11.37 -7.08 -2.05
N CYS A 52 -10.35 -7.95 -2.03
CA CYS A 52 -9.41 -8.05 -0.91
C CYS A 52 -8.41 -6.88 -0.83
N GLY A 53 -8.48 -5.90 -1.73
CA GLY A 53 -7.47 -4.83 -1.85
C GLY A 53 -7.56 -3.74 -0.78
N THR A 54 -8.76 -3.40 -0.31
CA THR A 54 -8.96 -2.21 0.53
C THR A 54 -8.74 -2.44 2.02
N GLU A 55 -9.06 -3.64 2.56
CA GLU A 55 -9.10 -3.92 4.00
C GLU A 55 -7.83 -3.45 4.76
N ILE A 56 -6.66 -3.64 4.15
CA ILE A 56 -5.31 -3.49 4.74
C ILE A 56 -4.89 -2.06 5.09
N VAL A 57 -5.46 -1.02 4.47
CA VAL A 57 -4.95 0.36 4.65
C VAL A 57 -5.73 1.15 5.71
N HIS A 58 -6.98 0.74 5.98
CA HIS A 58 -7.93 1.51 6.77
C HIS A 58 -7.44 1.84 8.18
N ALA A 59 -6.76 0.94 8.89
CA ALA A 59 -6.35 1.20 10.28
C ALA A 59 -5.24 2.24 10.39
N ARG A 60 -4.33 2.30 9.40
CA ARG A 60 -3.27 3.33 9.36
C ARG A 60 -3.75 4.64 8.75
N ILE A 61 -4.66 4.60 7.78
CA ILE A 61 -5.41 5.79 7.36
C ILE A 61 -6.17 6.34 8.57
N ALA A 62 -6.92 5.54 9.31
CA ALA A 62 -7.68 6.01 10.47
C ALA A 62 -6.81 6.53 11.61
N GLN A 63 -5.61 5.97 11.83
CA GLN A 63 -4.62 6.55 12.74
C GLN A 63 -4.07 7.89 12.24
N PHE A 64 -3.85 8.01 10.94
CA PHE A 64 -3.44 9.27 10.33
C PHE A 64 -4.53 10.34 10.44
N LEU A 65 -5.77 10.02 10.05
CA LEU A 65 -6.97 10.84 10.20
C LEU A 65 -7.24 11.17 11.68
N SER A 66 -6.81 10.31 12.61
CA SER A 66 -6.80 10.61 14.04
C SER A 66 -5.95 11.83 14.42
N THR A 67 -5.03 12.27 13.56
CA THR A 67 -4.14 13.41 13.79
C THR A 67 -4.77 14.73 13.28
N PHE A 68 -5.94 14.69 12.64
CA PHE A 68 -6.59 15.84 12.00
C PHE A 68 -7.52 16.66 12.91
N GLU A 69 -7.58 16.34 14.22
CA GLU A 69 -8.41 17.04 15.23
C GLU A 69 -7.89 18.46 15.58
N SER A 70 -7.37 19.18 14.59
CA SER A 70 -6.87 20.56 14.66
C SER A 70 -7.45 21.47 13.57
N GLY A 71 -8.47 21.01 12.82
CA GLY A 71 -9.17 21.81 11.82
C GLY A 71 -8.40 22.02 10.50
N ASN A 72 -7.46 21.12 10.20
CA ASN A 72 -6.69 21.14 8.95
C ASN A 72 -7.40 20.32 7.87
N THR A 73 -7.68 20.92 6.70
CA THR A 73 -8.11 20.16 5.51
C THR A 73 -6.91 19.57 4.77
N LEU A 74 -7.15 18.63 3.85
CA LEU A 74 -6.21 18.35 2.77
C LEU A 74 -5.97 19.67 1.99
N PRO A 75 -4.72 20.16 1.85
CA PRO A 75 -4.48 21.33 1.02
C PRO A 75 -4.81 21.00 -0.44
N ASP A 76 -5.59 21.87 -1.07
CA ASP A 76 -6.01 21.70 -2.46
C ASP A 76 -4.86 21.88 -3.46
N GLY A 77 -5.05 21.31 -4.65
CA GLY A 77 -4.12 21.42 -5.77
C GLY A 77 -2.96 20.41 -5.75
N PRO A 78 -2.31 20.22 -6.90
CA PRO A 78 -1.17 19.32 -7.06
C PRO A 78 0.03 19.79 -6.26
N LEU A 79 0.90 18.87 -5.86
CA LEU A 79 2.15 19.19 -5.18
C LEU A 79 3.13 19.93 -6.11
N THR A 80 3.82 20.93 -5.56
CA THR A 80 4.87 21.66 -6.26
C THR A 80 6.07 20.75 -6.53
N VAL A 81 6.47 20.62 -7.80
CA VAL A 81 7.74 19.97 -8.16
C VAL A 81 8.89 20.89 -7.78
N ARG A 82 9.79 20.42 -6.90
CA ARG A 82 11.03 21.10 -6.52
C ARG A 82 12.08 20.94 -7.64
N TRP A 83 12.22 19.72 -8.17
CA TRP A 83 13.00 19.42 -9.39
C TRP A 83 12.60 18.06 -9.96
N SER A 84 13.00 17.79 -11.20
CA SER A 84 12.91 16.46 -11.81
C SER A 84 14.05 16.19 -12.80
N THR A 85 14.44 14.93 -12.99
CA THR A 85 15.25 14.55 -14.15
C THR A 85 14.37 14.41 -15.39
N PRO A 86 14.87 14.73 -16.60
CA PRO A 86 14.21 14.31 -17.83
C PRO A 86 14.16 12.77 -17.87
N ALA A 87 13.06 12.22 -18.35
CA ALA A 87 12.98 10.78 -18.57
C ALA A 87 14.04 10.34 -19.60
N THR A 88 14.82 9.31 -19.26
CA THR A 88 15.71 8.68 -20.24
C THR A 88 14.88 8.11 -21.40
N LYS A 89 15.47 7.97 -22.60
CA LYS A 89 14.77 7.51 -23.82
C LYS A 89 14.29 6.04 -23.78
N ALA A 90 14.28 5.40 -22.62
CA ALA A 90 13.72 4.08 -22.40
C ALA A 90 12.18 4.11 -22.43
N LEU A 91 11.58 2.95 -22.68
CA LEU A 91 10.14 2.75 -22.50
C LEU A 91 9.72 3.05 -21.05
N PRO A 92 8.49 3.55 -20.79
CA PRO A 92 7.99 3.76 -19.44
C PRO A 92 8.10 2.48 -18.59
N PRO A 93 8.61 2.57 -17.36
CA PRO A 93 8.80 1.42 -16.51
C PRO A 93 7.45 0.90 -15.99
N ARG A 94 7.40 -0.39 -15.67
CA ARG A 94 6.20 -1.02 -15.09
C ARG A 94 5.98 -0.70 -13.62
N ILE A 95 6.98 -0.10 -12.97
CA ILE A 95 7.03 0.17 -11.53
C ILE A 95 7.17 1.67 -11.28
N ALA A 96 6.39 2.18 -10.34
CA ALA A 96 6.68 3.44 -9.67
C ALA A 96 7.14 3.19 -8.23
N VAL A 97 7.99 4.08 -7.73
CA VAL A 97 8.45 4.08 -6.34
C VAL A 97 8.07 5.43 -5.74
N ILE A 98 7.27 5.43 -4.68
CA ILE A 98 6.91 6.63 -3.92
C ILE A 98 7.69 6.58 -2.61
N LEU A 99 8.58 7.55 -2.39
CA LEU A 99 9.39 7.68 -1.20
C LEU A 99 9.04 8.96 -0.45
N HIS A 100 8.52 8.86 0.78
CA HIS A 100 8.49 10.02 1.67
C HIS A 100 9.78 10.10 2.50
N ALA A 101 10.56 11.18 2.31
CA ALA A 101 11.91 11.30 2.86
C ALA A 101 12.07 12.51 3.80
N HIS A 102 12.46 12.22 5.04
CA HIS A 102 12.77 13.21 6.07
C HIS A 102 14.20 13.08 6.62
N TYR A 103 14.83 11.90 6.51
CA TYR A 103 16.21 11.64 6.92
C TYR A 103 17.06 11.34 5.66
N PRO A 104 18.06 12.18 5.30
CA PRO A 104 18.77 12.06 4.03
C PRO A 104 19.61 10.78 3.93
N ASP A 105 20.25 10.37 5.03
CA ASP A 105 20.98 9.11 5.15
C ASP A 105 20.09 7.89 4.85
N VAL A 106 18.94 7.81 5.52
CA VAL A 106 17.96 6.73 5.32
C VAL A 106 17.33 6.80 3.93
N ALA A 107 17.19 7.99 3.34
CA ALA A 107 16.64 8.14 1.99
C ALA A 107 17.59 7.53 0.94
N LEU A 108 18.90 7.73 1.11
CA LEU A 108 19.93 7.11 0.26
C LEU A 108 19.99 5.58 0.44
N GLU A 109 19.91 5.07 1.67
CA GLU A 109 19.80 3.62 1.94
C GLU A 109 18.62 2.99 1.18
N LEU A 110 17.44 3.61 1.27
CA LEU A 110 16.22 3.14 0.62
C LEU A 110 16.31 3.19 -0.92
N ILE A 111 16.90 4.26 -1.47
CA ILE A 111 17.10 4.41 -2.92
C ILE A 111 18.10 3.39 -3.45
N ASN A 112 19.19 3.13 -2.72
CA ASN A 112 20.17 2.11 -3.09
C ASN A 112 19.53 0.71 -3.09
N ALA A 113 18.80 0.35 -2.02
CA ALA A 113 18.10 -0.93 -1.96
C ALA A 113 17.09 -1.11 -3.12
N VAL A 114 16.34 -0.06 -3.47
CA VAL A 114 15.44 -0.07 -4.63
C VAL A 114 16.21 -0.19 -5.96
N ASN A 115 17.37 0.47 -6.08
CA ASN A 115 18.22 0.38 -7.27
C ASN A 115 18.78 -1.05 -7.46
N ASP A 116 19.20 -1.69 -6.37
CA ASP A 116 19.75 -3.06 -6.32
C ASP A 116 18.73 -4.14 -6.70
N MET A 117 17.43 -3.83 -6.74
CA MET A 117 16.40 -4.69 -7.32
C MET A 117 16.64 -4.96 -8.82
N GLY A 118 17.37 -4.09 -9.53
CA GLY A 118 17.74 -4.28 -10.93
C GLY A 118 16.57 -4.24 -11.93
N LEU A 119 15.45 -3.63 -11.55
CA LEU A 119 14.32 -3.33 -12.44
C LEU A 119 14.25 -1.83 -12.69
N ALA A 120 13.83 -1.42 -13.89
CA ALA A 120 13.57 -0.01 -14.17
C ALA A 120 12.31 0.49 -13.44
N PHE A 121 12.37 1.70 -12.89
CA PHE A 121 11.26 2.38 -12.20
C PHE A 121 11.23 3.88 -12.49
N ASP A 122 10.10 4.54 -12.20
CA ASP A 122 10.04 5.99 -12.01
C ASP A 122 10.02 6.28 -10.51
N LEU A 123 10.77 7.28 -10.06
CA LEU A 123 10.91 7.64 -8.64
C LEU A 123 10.20 8.95 -8.34
N PHE A 124 9.30 8.93 -7.35
CA PHE A 124 8.57 10.08 -6.85
C PHE A 124 8.93 10.28 -5.38
N VAL A 125 9.69 11.33 -5.07
CA VAL A 125 10.10 11.66 -3.69
C VAL A 125 9.28 12.82 -3.15
N THR A 126 8.88 12.74 -1.89
CA THR A 126 8.28 13.88 -1.17
C THR A 126 9.14 14.27 0.03
N THR A 127 9.40 15.56 0.17
CA THR A 127 10.14 16.12 1.31
C THR A 127 9.85 17.61 1.45
N SER A 128 10.00 18.18 2.66
CA SER A 128 10.11 19.64 2.86
C SER A 128 11.56 20.08 3.14
N ARG A 129 12.53 19.18 2.97
CA ARG A 129 13.94 19.44 3.29
C ARG A 129 14.81 19.58 2.05
N GLY A 130 15.53 20.70 1.98
CA GLY A 130 16.52 20.95 0.92
C GLY A 130 17.69 19.96 0.92
N ASP A 131 18.16 19.50 2.09
CA ASP A 131 19.28 18.55 2.19
C ASP A 131 18.92 17.14 1.69
N VAL A 132 17.70 16.67 1.97
CA VAL A 132 17.14 15.44 1.38
C VAL A 132 17.01 15.58 -0.13
N SER A 133 16.48 16.71 -0.60
CA SER A 133 16.36 17.00 -2.04
C SER A 133 17.72 16.96 -2.75
N GLU A 134 18.75 17.57 -2.16
CA GLU A 134 20.11 17.59 -2.73
C GLU A 134 20.79 16.22 -2.68
N ALA A 135 20.58 15.46 -1.59
CA ALA A 135 21.07 14.09 -1.48
C ALA A 135 20.49 13.21 -2.61
N ILE A 136 19.18 13.32 -2.91
CA ILE A 136 18.56 12.58 -4.01
C ILE A 136 19.06 13.09 -5.37
N HIS A 137 19.26 14.39 -5.54
CA HIS A 137 19.74 14.99 -6.77
C HIS A 137 21.16 14.52 -7.12
N THR A 138 22.05 14.46 -6.13
CA THR A 138 23.42 13.98 -6.30
C THR A 138 23.49 12.46 -6.50
N ASN A 139 22.49 11.70 -6.01
CA ASN A 139 22.48 10.23 -6.02
C ASN A 139 21.24 9.66 -6.73
N VAL A 140 20.91 10.19 -7.91
CA VAL A 140 19.81 9.65 -8.74
C VAL A 140 20.13 8.17 -9.08
N PRO A 141 19.25 7.21 -8.72
CA PRO A 141 19.53 5.79 -8.93
C PRO A 141 19.58 5.44 -10.43
N SER A 142 20.57 4.65 -10.83
CA SER A 142 20.84 4.33 -12.23
C SER A 142 19.72 3.57 -12.96
N ASN A 143 18.86 2.86 -12.22
CA ASN A 143 17.69 2.18 -12.74
C ASN A 143 16.41 3.06 -12.77
N ALA A 144 16.45 4.30 -12.25
CA ALA A 144 15.34 5.23 -12.44
C ALA A 144 15.35 5.79 -13.87
N ARG A 145 14.24 5.62 -14.59
CA ARG A 145 14.03 6.29 -15.89
C ARG A 145 13.83 7.79 -15.68
N ALA A 146 13.06 8.17 -14.67
CA ALA A 146 12.84 9.54 -14.23
C ALA A 146 12.79 9.61 -12.70
N THR A 147 13.28 10.71 -12.12
CA THR A 147 13.11 11.05 -10.70
C THR A 147 12.45 12.41 -10.60
N THR A 148 11.41 12.54 -9.77
CA THR A 148 10.73 13.80 -9.47
C THR A 148 10.68 13.99 -7.97
N VAL A 149 11.11 15.16 -7.48
CA VAL A 149 11.03 15.55 -6.07
C VAL A 149 9.97 16.62 -5.91
N PHE A 150 9.00 16.35 -5.03
CA PHE A 150 7.90 17.25 -4.68
C PHE A 150 8.12 17.87 -3.31
N GLU A 151 7.78 19.15 -3.19
CA GLU A 151 7.75 19.86 -1.93
C GLU A 151 6.50 19.48 -1.14
N VAL A 152 6.68 18.80 0.01
CA VAL A 152 5.59 18.42 0.90
C VAL A 152 6.03 18.46 2.35
N GLU A 153 5.27 19.17 3.18
CA GLU A 153 5.47 19.14 4.62
C GLU A 153 5.37 17.74 5.21
N ASN A 154 6.22 17.45 6.19
CA ASN A 154 6.18 16.23 7.01
C ASN A 154 5.02 16.27 8.04
N PHE A 155 3.85 16.73 7.61
CA PHE A 155 2.63 16.77 8.40
C PHE A 155 1.95 15.40 8.36
N GLY A 156 1.55 14.86 9.51
CA GLY A 156 0.97 13.50 9.56
C GLY A 156 1.89 12.39 9.03
N ARG A 157 3.22 12.60 9.11
CA ARG A 157 4.27 11.63 8.79
C ARG A 157 4.20 11.14 7.34
N ASP A 158 4.23 9.84 7.10
CA ASP A 158 4.31 9.23 5.77
C ASP A 158 2.97 9.12 5.04
N VAL A 159 1.84 9.41 5.70
CA VAL A 159 0.50 9.16 5.15
C VAL A 159 -0.07 10.40 4.45
N MET A 160 0.13 11.64 4.94
CA MET A 160 -0.27 12.85 4.20
C MET A 160 0.47 12.97 2.88
N PRO A 161 1.82 12.88 2.84
CA PRO A 161 2.55 13.10 1.60
C PRO A 161 2.24 12.01 0.58
N PHE A 162 1.93 10.80 1.06
CA PHE A 162 1.43 9.73 0.21
C PHE A 162 0.06 10.03 -0.38
N ILE A 163 -0.93 10.45 0.42
CA ILE A 163 -2.28 10.81 -0.09
C ILE A 163 -2.19 11.98 -1.08
N ARG A 164 -1.38 13.01 -0.78
CA ARG A 164 -1.14 14.14 -1.69
C ARG A 164 -0.43 13.72 -2.98
N ILE A 165 0.46 12.72 -2.93
CA ILE A 165 1.06 12.14 -4.15
C ILE A 165 0.04 11.37 -4.96
N LEU A 166 -0.76 10.49 -4.35
CA LEU A 166 -1.82 9.73 -5.05
C LEU A 166 -2.78 10.66 -5.82
N ASP A 167 -2.97 11.88 -5.31
CA ASP A 167 -3.78 12.93 -5.92
C ASP A 167 -3.05 13.76 -6.99
N THR A 168 -1.71 13.84 -6.91
CA THR A 168 -0.88 14.66 -7.82
C THR A 168 -0.45 13.90 -9.07
N ILE A 169 -0.19 12.59 -8.97
CA ILE A 169 0.39 11.80 -10.07
C ILE A 169 -0.57 10.72 -10.58
N GLY A 170 -0.74 10.64 -11.90
CA GLY A 170 -1.48 9.56 -12.55
C GLY A 170 -0.69 8.24 -12.46
N LEU A 171 -1.15 7.33 -11.60
CA LEU A 171 -0.47 6.05 -11.37
C LEU A 171 -0.92 4.92 -12.29
N ASP A 172 -2.01 5.08 -13.05
CA ASP A 172 -2.67 4.02 -13.81
C ASP A 172 -1.80 3.37 -14.91
N GLN A 173 -0.73 4.06 -15.31
CA GLN A 173 0.30 3.57 -16.23
C GLN A 173 1.24 2.52 -15.62
N TYR A 174 1.30 2.39 -14.29
CA TYR A 174 2.16 1.44 -13.59
C TYR A 174 1.43 0.15 -13.25
N ALA A 175 2.09 -1.00 -13.43
CA ALA A 175 1.55 -2.30 -13.02
C ALA A 175 1.57 -2.49 -11.49
N ALA A 176 2.52 -1.84 -10.82
CA ALA A 176 2.70 -1.88 -9.38
C ALA A 176 3.43 -0.63 -8.88
N VAL A 177 3.14 -0.22 -7.65
CA VAL A 177 3.76 0.92 -7.00
C VAL A 177 4.29 0.50 -5.63
N LEU A 178 5.56 0.79 -5.35
CA LEU A 178 6.19 0.57 -4.06
C LEU A 178 6.14 1.87 -3.24
N LYS A 179 5.42 1.86 -2.12
CA LYS A 179 5.44 2.93 -1.12
C LYS A 179 6.51 2.65 -0.08
N LEU A 180 7.46 3.57 0.07
CA LEU A 180 8.48 3.61 1.12
C LEU A 180 8.38 4.93 1.89
N HIS A 181 8.96 4.96 3.08
CA HIS A 181 9.27 6.21 3.75
C HIS A 181 10.51 6.06 4.63
N THR A 182 11.21 7.16 4.90
CA THR A 182 12.30 7.14 5.88
C THR A 182 11.71 6.89 7.27
N LYS A 183 12.24 5.90 7.98
CA LYS A 183 11.89 5.56 9.36
C LYS A 183 13.17 5.43 10.17
N LYS A 184 13.29 6.27 11.20
CA LYS A 184 14.42 6.31 12.14
C LYS A 184 13.85 6.62 13.52
N THR A 185 14.40 6.00 14.56
CA THR A 185 14.06 6.33 15.96
C THR A 185 15.28 7.02 16.58
N VAL A 186 15.19 8.33 16.79
CA VAL A 186 16.31 9.11 17.32
C VAL A 186 16.73 8.55 18.68
N GLY A 187 17.99 8.14 18.80
CA GLY A 187 18.57 7.56 20.02
C GLY A 187 18.26 6.09 20.28
N GLN A 188 17.60 5.35 19.37
CA GLN A 188 17.34 3.91 19.54
C GLN A 188 17.46 3.12 18.23
N SER A 189 18.33 2.11 18.21
CA SER A 189 18.57 1.23 17.06
C SER A 189 17.37 0.37 16.65
N TYR A 190 16.38 0.15 17.54
CA TYR A 190 15.18 -0.63 17.23
C TYR A 190 14.39 -0.06 16.04
N GLY A 191 14.44 1.25 15.81
CA GLY A 191 13.81 1.89 14.66
C GLY A 191 14.44 1.48 13.33
N ASP A 192 15.75 1.25 13.33
CA ASP A 192 16.55 0.89 12.16
C ASP A 192 16.41 -0.60 11.86
N VAL A 193 16.55 -1.48 12.86
CA VAL A 193 16.26 -2.93 12.72
C VAL A 193 14.87 -3.18 12.14
N TRP A 194 13.86 -2.45 12.63
CA TRP A 194 12.49 -2.56 12.12
C TRP A 194 12.35 -1.99 10.69
N ARG A 195 13.14 -1.00 10.27
CA ARG A 195 13.21 -0.59 8.86
C ARG A 195 13.78 -1.74 8.02
N ASP A 196 14.91 -2.28 8.42
CA ASP A 196 15.66 -3.25 7.60
C ASP A 196 14.89 -4.56 7.42
N GLU A 197 14.19 -5.04 8.48
CA GLU A 197 13.28 -6.19 8.39
C GLU A 197 12.08 -5.95 7.45
N ILE A 198 11.57 -4.71 7.37
CA ILE A 198 10.50 -4.33 6.42
C ILE A 198 11.05 -4.34 4.99
N ILE A 199 12.22 -3.72 4.78
CA ILE A 199 12.83 -3.59 3.45
C ILE A 199 13.25 -4.95 2.88
N GLY A 200 13.85 -5.82 3.70
CA GLY A 200 14.23 -7.18 3.30
C GLY A 200 13.03 -8.10 2.95
N GLN A 201 11.82 -7.75 3.38
CA GLN A 201 10.58 -8.43 2.98
C GLN A 201 9.89 -7.80 1.77
N LEU A 202 10.14 -6.51 1.49
CA LEU A 202 9.48 -5.76 0.41
C LEU A 202 10.29 -5.75 -0.89
N ILE A 203 11.61 -5.59 -0.81
CA ILE A 203 12.47 -5.45 -1.98
C ILE A 203 13.06 -6.82 -2.33
N PRO A 204 12.67 -7.43 -3.47
CA PRO A 204 13.24 -8.70 -3.87
C PRO A 204 14.68 -8.52 -4.33
N ALA A 205 15.57 -9.43 -3.93
CA ALA A 205 16.91 -9.54 -4.51
C ALA A 205 16.84 -9.63 -6.05
N VAL A 206 17.83 -9.06 -6.75
CA VAL A 206 17.87 -8.95 -8.23
C VAL A 206 17.57 -10.27 -8.96
N SER A 207 18.04 -11.40 -8.42
CA SER A 207 17.81 -12.75 -8.96
C SER A 207 16.33 -13.17 -8.96
N HIS A 208 15.51 -12.59 -8.08
CA HIS A 208 14.09 -12.86 -7.95
C HIS A 208 13.19 -11.75 -8.50
N ALA A 209 13.71 -10.56 -8.77
CA ALA A 209 12.92 -9.37 -9.11
C ALA A 209 12.04 -9.56 -10.36
N LYS A 210 12.55 -10.17 -11.44
CA LYS A 210 11.76 -10.50 -12.63
C LYS A 210 10.61 -11.48 -12.33
N SER A 211 10.87 -12.49 -11.49
CA SER A 211 9.87 -13.47 -11.06
C SER A 211 8.85 -12.90 -10.07
N PHE A 212 9.23 -11.88 -9.29
CA PHE A 212 8.30 -11.08 -8.48
C PHE A 212 7.36 -10.31 -9.41
N LEU A 213 7.88 -9.53 -10.36
CA LEU A 213 7.08 -8.75 -11.30
C LEU A 213 6.10 -9.60 -12.11
N ALA A 214 6.54 -10.77 -12.64
CA ALA A 214 5.65 -11.70 -13.34
C ALA A 214 4.55 -12.32 -12.45
N ARG A 215 4.79 -12.43 -11.14
CA ARG A 215 3.76 -12.83 -10.16
C ARG A 215 2.75 -11.72 -9.90
N LEU A 216 3.12 -10.45 -10.04
CA LEU A 216 2.19 -9.33 -9.85
C LEU A 216 1.07 -9.32 -10.90
N ASP A 217 1.37 -9.77 -12.12
CA ASP A 217 0.41 -9.86 -13.24
C ASP A 217 -0.57 -11.03 -13.08
N THR A 218 -0.07 -12.16 -12.57
CA THR A 218 -0.82 -13.43 -12.49
C THR A 218 -1.61 -13.60 -11.20
N THR A 219 -1.44 -12.70 -10.22
CA THR A 219 -2.13 -12.75 -8.93
C THR A 219 -3.13 -11.61 -8.76
N GLY A 220 -4.29 -11.91 -8.19
CA GLY A 220 -5.38 -10.97 -7.89
C GLY A 220 -5.15 -10.15 -6.63
N TRP A 221 -3.92 -9.72 -6.37
CA TRP A 221 -3.60 -8.85 -5.24
C TRP A 221 -4.01 -7.41 -5.55
N GLY A 222 -4.44 -6.67 -4.52
CA GLY A 222 -4.51 -5.21 -4.53
C GLY A 222 -3.34 -4.57 -3.80
N ILE A 223 -2.93 -5.16 -2.67
CA ILE A 223 -1.84 -4.70 -1.80
C ILE A 223 -1.01 -5.91 -1.34
N LEU A 224 0.30 -5.73 -1.22
CA LEU A 224 1.25 -6.68 -0.64
C LEU A 224 2.17 -5.92 0.32
N GLY A 225 2.48 -6.52 1.46
CA GLY A 225 3.36 -5.91 2.46
C GLY A 225 4.11 -6.97 3.27
N PRO A 226 4.98 -6.53 4.20
CA PRO A 226 5.86 -7.44 4.92
C PRO A 226 5.05 -8.26 5.95
N SER A 227 5.02 -9.57 5.76
CA SER A 227 4.19 -10.50 6.54
C SER A 227 4.42 -10.44 8.06
N SER A 228 5.67 -10.23 8.50
CA SER A 228 5.99 -10.14 9.94
C SER A 228 5.40 -8.89 10.62
N PHE A 229 4.86 -7.95 9.84
CA PHE A 229 4.26 -6.70 10.33
C PHE A 229 2.78 -6.57 9.96
N LEU A 230 2.15 -7.63 9.47
CA LEU A 230 0.69 -7.67 9.32
C LEU A 230 0.05 -7.77 10.71
N LEU A 231 -0.52 -6.67 11.19
CA LEU A 231 -1.22 -6.61 12.47
C LEU A 231 -2.71 -6.80 12.25
N THR A 232 -3.24 -7.91 12.77
CA THR A 232 -4.61 -8.38 12.54
C THR A 232 -5.52 -8.29 13.78
N ASP A 233 -4.97 -7.94 14.95
CA ASP A 233 -5.70 -7.86 16.22
C ASP A 233 -6.09 -6.40 16.53
N SER A 234 -7.37 -6.07 16.34
CA SER A 234 -7.89 -4.72 16.62
C SER A 234 -7.99 -4.40 18.11
N SER A 235 -8.04 -5.42 18.98
CA SER A 235 -8.12 -5.23 20.43
C SER A 235 -6.78 -4.74 20.98
N ARG A 236 -5.68 -5.24 20.42
CA ARG A 236 -4.32 -4.95 20.86
C ARG A 236 -3.68 -3.75 20.16
N PHE A 237 -3.92 -3.56 18.86
CA PHE A 237 -3.11 -2.63 18.06
C PHE A 237 -3.78 -1.33 17.62
N TRP A 238 -5.11 -1.21 17.73
CA TRP A 238 -5.80 0.02 17.29
C TRP A 238 -5.82 1.10 18.36
N GLY A 239 -5.93 0.74 19.64
CA GLY A 239 -6.05 1.69 20.74
C GLY A 239 -7.14 2.75 20.50
N ALA A 240 -6.79 4.02 20.68
CA ALA A 240 -7.67 5.17 20.43
C ALA A 240 -8.25 5.23 19.01
N ASN A 241 -7.61 4.61 18.02
CA ASN A 241 -8.04 4.68 16.63
C ASN A 241 -9.30 3.84 16.34
N ARG A 242 -9.68 2.90 17.22
CA ARG A 242 -10.77 1.94 16.95
C ARG A 242 -12.06 2.59 16.49
N ALA A 243 -12.49 3.67 17.13
CA ALA A 243 -13.72 4.38 16.75
C ALA A 243 -13.62 4.97 15.33
N ARG A 244 -12.51 5.66 15.02
CA ARG A 244 -12.26 6.30 13.73
C ARG A 244 -12.11 5.28 12.61
N THR A 245 -11.39 4.18 12.85
CA THR A 245 -11.28 3.05 11.91
C THR A 245 -12.65 2.42 11.63
N THR A 246 -13.50 2.30 12.65
CA THR A 246 -14.86 1.76 12.51
C THR A 246 -15.79 2.71 11.74
N LYS A 247 -15.65 4.03 11.90
CA LYS A 247 -16.35 5.04 11.07
C LYS A 247 -15.93 4.88 9.61
N LEU A 248 -14.63 4.95 9.34
CA LEU A 248 -14.04 4.87 8.00
C LEU A 248 -14.46 3.59 7.27
N ARG A 249 -14.44 2.44 7.95
CA ARG A 249 -14.86 1.13 7.38
C ARG A 249 -16.25 1.16 6.75
N ARG A 250 -17.19 1.96 7.28
CA ARG A 250 -18.56 2.08 6.74
C ARG A 250 -18.60 2.82 5.40
N ARG A 251 -17.67 3.76 5.16
CA ARG A 251 -17.61 4.57 3.92
C ARG A 251 -17.06 3.79 2.73
N PHE A 252 -16.12 2.87 2.96
CA PHE A 252 -15.54 1.98 1.95
C PHE A 252 -16.49 0.83 1.49
N SER A 253 -17.81 1.00 1.63
CA SER A 253 -18.84 0.01 1.25
C SER A 253 -18.65 -1.39 1.84
N TYR A 254 -18.01 -1.50 3.01
CA TYR A 254 -17.76 -2.80 3.63
C TYR A 254 -19.02 -3.38 4.29
N VAL A 255 -19.78 -4.12 3.49
CA VAL A 255 -20.98 -4.85 3.93
C VAL A 255 -20.64 -6.33 4.12
N GLY A 256 -20.45 -6.76 5.37
CA GLY A 256 -20.53 -8.19 5.72
C GLY A 256 -19.31 -8.88 6.34
N GLY A 257 -18.50 -8.21 7.16
CA GLY A 257 -17.45 -8.88 7.94
C GLY A 257 -17.37 -8.43 9.41
N SER A 258 -17.24 -9.40 10.31
CA SER A 258 -16.85 -9.18 11.72
C SER A 258 -15.33 -9.13 11.90
N HIS A 259 -14.57 -9.08 10.80
CA HIS A 259 -13.12 -9.12 10.83
C HIS A 259 -12.54 -7.78 11.31
N ASP A 260 -11.50 -7.92 12.11
CA ASP A 260 -10.57 -6.85 12.40
C ASP A 260 -9.88 -6.44 11.10
N LEU A 261 -9.88 -5.14 10.81
CA LEU A 261 -9.09 -4.60 9.69
C LEU A 261 -7.60 -4.76 9.98
N GLU A 262 -6.94 -5.46 9.07
CA GLU A 262 -5.51 -5.70 9.13
C GLU A 262 -4.73 -4.43 8.72
N PHE A 263 -3.47 -4.30 9.12
CA PHE A 263 -2.58 -3.31 8.52
C PHE A 263 -1.11 -3.71 8.61
N PHE A 264 -0.30 -3.26 7.65
CA PHE A 264 1.15 -3.37 7.72
C PHE A 264 1.73 -2.29 8.64
N ALA A 265 2.30 -2.69 9.77
CA ALA A 265 2.96 -1.78 10.69
C ALA A 265 4.22 -1.19 10.05
N GLY A 266 4.33 0.14 10.05
CA GLY A 266 5.37 0.86 9.33
C GLY A 266 5.00 1.22 7.89
N THR A 267 3.77 0.96 7.41
CA THR A 267 3.15 1.61 6.24
C THR A 267 3.96 1.63 4.93
N MET A 268 4.93 0.74 4.77
CA MET A 268 5.63 0.46 3.52
C MET A 268 5.02 -0.80 2.90
N LEU A 269 4.69 -0.72 1.61
CA LEU A 269 3.91 -1.75 0.92
C LEU A 269 4.01 -1.59 -0.61
N TRP A 270 3.73 -2.66 -1.33
CA TRP A 270 3.38 -2.60 -2.74
C TRP A 270 1.86 -2.47 -2.88
N PHE A 271 1.38 -1.69 -3.85
CA PHE A 271 -0.03 -1.65 -4.25
C PHE A 271 -0.18 -1.62 -5.78
N LYS A 272 -1.32 -2.12 -6.29
CA LYS A 272 -1.79 -1.78 -7.65
C LYS A 272 -2.45 -0.41 -7.58
N PRO A 273 -2.23 0.51 -8.55
CA PRO A 273 -2.86 1.83 -8.56
C PRO A 273 -4.37 1.80 -8.28
N ALA A 274 -5.08 0.90 -8.96
CA ALA A 274 -6.52 0.72 -8.82
C ALA A 274 -7.01 0.36 -7.39
N ALA A 275 -6.15 -0.22 -6.54
CA ALA A 275 -6.52 -0.53 -5.16
C ALA A 275 -6.63 0.74 -4.28
N LEU A 276 -5.94 1.83 -4.64
CA LEU A 276 -5.86 3.07 -3.86
C LEU A 276 -6.30 4.34 -4.63
N GLN A 277 -6.68 4.23 -5.90
CA GLN A 277 -7.12 5.36 -6.74
C GLN A 277 -8.21 6.25 -6.09
N ASN A 278 -9.12 5.64 -5.31
CA ASN A 278 -10.22 6.37 -4.66
C ASN A 278 -9.84 6.97 -3.29
N LEU A 279 -8.65 6.67 -2.75
CA LEU A 279 -8.25 7.08 -1.41
C LEU A 279 -8.24 8.61 -1.21
N PRO A 280 -7.68 9.44 -2.12
CA PRO A 280 -7.70 10.90 -1.96
C PRO A 280 -9.12 11.47 -1.83
N ASN A 281 -10.06 10.98 -2.66
CA ASN A 281 -11.45 11.44 -2.64
C ASN A 281 -12.15 11.11 -1.31
N ILE A 282 -11.95 9.89 -0.79
CA ILE A 282 -12.53 9.47 0.49
C ILE A 282 -11.98 10.30 1.67
N VAL A 283 -10.72 10.74 1.60
CA VAL A 283 -10.13 11.59 2.65
C VAL A 283 -10.63 13.04 2.55
N ARG A 284 -10.88 13.56 1.34
CA ARG A 284 -11.46 14.90 1.11
C ARG A 284 -12.92 15.03 1.57
N GLU A 285 -13.73 14.01 1.31
CA GLU A 285 -15.18 14.06 1.59
C GLU A 285 -15.54 14.10 3.07
N GLU A 286 -14.58 13.80 3.95
CA GLU A 286 -14.77 13.78 5.39
C GLU A 286 -14.34 15.12 6.01
N SER A 287 -15.27 15.77 6.72
CA SER A 287 -14.96 16.83 7.67
C SER A 287 -14.43 16.21 8.98
N TRP A 288 -13.21 16.60 9.36
CA TRP A 288 -12.45 16.10 10.51
C TRP A 288 -12.38 17.12 11.65
#